data_AF-A0A6G2D5P6-F1
#
_entry.id   AF-A0A6G2D5P6-F1
#
_cell.length_a   1.000
_cell.length_b   1.000
_cell.length_c   1.000
_cell.angle_alpha   90.00
_cell.angle_beta   90.00
_cell.angle_gamma   90.00
#
_symmetry.space_group_name_H-M   'P 1'
#
loop_
_entity.id
_entity.type
_entity.pdbx_description
1 polymer ?
#
loop_
_entity_poly.entity_id
_entity_poly.type
_entity_poly.pdbx_seq_one_letter_code
_entity_poly.pdbx_strand_id
1 'polypeptide(L)'
;MVRPSDGRTPYAAHIDYDEEANKTLVIEDCDFTSDWNAAVGIGMRVGFNLIFRRCKLHSTADGLGGVFFHDATTDSLRGESWITFEDCEITSDGRHALSIQAQGTEADVINCKFVRCNI
;
A
#
# COMPACT_ATOMS: atom_id res chain seq x y z
N MET A 1 -3.21 10.78 18.99
CA MET A 1 -3.91 9.48 19.18
C MET A 1 -3.08 8.65 20.17
N VAL A 2 -3.68 7.80 21.02
CA VAL A 2 -2.93 6.97 21.97
C VAL A 2 -2.56 5.65 21.29
N ARG A 3 -1.28 5.28 21.31
CA ARG A 3 -0.82 4.00 20.72
C ARG A 3 -1.45 2.80 21.45
N PRO A 4 -1.93 1.79 20.72
CA PRO A 4 -2.39 0.52 21.29
C PRO A 4 -1.31 -0.09 22.20
N SER A 5 -1.74 -0.59 23.36
CA SER A 5 -0.84 -1.25 24.31
C SER A 5 -0.38 -2.64 23.85
N ASP A 6 -0.98 -3.18 22.77
CA ASP A 6 -0.62 -4.48 22.18
C ASP A 6 0.58 -4.40 21.23
N GLY A 7 1.19 -3.21 21.07
CA GLY A 7 2.38 -2.99 20.26
C GLY A 7 2.11 -2.96 18.75
N ARG A 8 0.85 -3.04 18.31
CA ARG A 8 0.51 -2.96 16.89
C ARG A 8 0.61 -1.52 16.38
N THR A 9 1.09 -1.38 15.16
CA THR A 9 1.24 -0.10 14.44
C THR A 9 0.34 -0.08 13.20
N PRO A 10 -0.93 0.36 13.33
CA PRO A 10 -1.85 0.46 12.20
C PRO A 10 -1.37 1.39 11.08
N TYR A 11 -1.91 1.11 9.90
CA TYR A 11 -1.90 2.00 8.74
C TYR A 11 -3.09 2.97 8.84
N ALA A 12 -3.06 4.08 8.08
CA ALA A 12 -4.25 4.91 7.91
C ALA A 12 -5.33 4.16 7.09
N ALA A 13 -4.89 3.35 6.12
CA ALA A 13 -5.73 2.36 5.45
C ALA A 13 -4.96 1.05 5.21
N HIS A 14 -5.64 -0.08 5.39
CA HIS A 14 -5.13 -1.41 5.04
C HIS A 14 -6.05 -2.01 3.99
N ILE A 15 -5.52 -2.23 2.79
CA ILE A 15 -6.22 -2.79 1.63
C ILE A 15 -5.69 -4.21 1.48
N ASP A 16 -6.39 -5.15 2.12
CA ASP A 16 -5.94 -6.54 2.24
C ASP A 16 -7.16 -7.44 2.47
N TYR A 17 -8.06 -7.45 1.49
CA TYR A 17 -9.28 -8.25 1.55
C TYR A 17 -9.32 -9.29 0.43
N ASP A 18 -9.59 -10.54 0.78
CA ASP A 18 -9.53 -11.66 -0.17
C ASP A 18 -10.47 -11.50 -1.38
N GLU A 19 -11.60 -10.80 -1.24
CA GLU A 19 -12.51 -10.56 -2.35
C GLU A 19 -12.08 -9.42 -3.29
N GLU A 20 -10.94 -8.78 -3.05
CA GLU A 20 -10.32 -7.83 -3.98
C GLU A 20 -9.75 -8.53 -5.22
N ALA A 21 -9.59 -9.87 -5.17
CA ALA A 21 -9.13 -10.66 -6.30
C ALA A 21 -10.02 -10.43 -7.54
N ASN A 22 -9.36 -10.10 -8.66
CA ASN A 22 -10.00 -9.74 -9.93
C ASN A 22 -10.96 -8.53 -9.86
N LYS A 23 -10.80 -7.66 -8.86
CA LYS A 23 -11.58 -6.42 -8.73
C LYS A 23 -10.76 -5.21 -9.13
N THR A 24 -11.47 -4.08 -9.29
CA THR A 24 -10.86 -2.77 -9.39
C THR A 24 -11.33 -1.92 -8.22
N LEU A 25 -10.39 -1.27 -7.54
CA LEU A 25 -10.67 -0.26 -6.54
C LEU A 25 -10.04 1.06 -7.00
N VAL A 26 -10.83 2.12 -6.99
CA VAL A 26 -10.37 3.48 -7.26
C VAL A 26 -10.54 4.30 -5.99
N ILE A 27 -9.45 4.93 -5.56
CA ILE A 27 -9.41 5.85 -4.44
C ILE A 27 -8.95 7.18 -5.02
N GLU A 28 -9.79 8.21 -4.92
CA GLU A 28 -9.49 9.52 -5.48
C GLU A 28 -9.70 10.66 -4.48
N ASP A 29 -8.87 11.70 -4.61
CA ASP A 29 -8.96 12.94 -3.83
C ASP A 29 -8.90 12.72 -2.31
N CYS A 30 -8.07 11.76 -1.87
CA CYS A 30 -7.90 11.38 -0.47
C CYS A 30 -6.51 11.75 0.07
N ASP A 31 -6.45 12.04 1.38
CA ASP A 31 -5.20 12.24 2.12
C ASP A 31 -5.08 11.14 3.19
N PHE A 32 -4.02 10.34 3.06
CA PHE A 32 -3.67 9.29 4.00
C PHE A 32 -2.42 9.72 4.75
N THR A 33 -2.55 9.90 6.07
CA THR A 33 -1.42 10.24 6.95
C THR A 33 -1.32 9.24 8.10
N SER A 34 -0.12 8.70 8.35
CA SER A 34 0.15 7.83 9.51
C SER A 34 1.42 8.26 10.24
N ASP A 35 1.36 8.31 11.57
CA ASP A 35 2.49 8.57 12.45
C ASP A 35 3.04 7.29 13.12
N TRP A 36 2.44 6.13 12.81
CA TRP A 36 2.75 4.87 13.48
C TRP A 36 3.35 3.82 12.53
N ASN A 37 3.00 3.85 11.25
CA ASN A 37 3.48 2.92 10.22
C ASN A 37 3.39 3.60 8.85
N ALA A 38 3.37 2.83 7.75
CA ALA A 38 3.01 3.38 6.45
C ALA A 38 1.63 4.04 6.46
N ALA A 39 1.41 5.00 5.57
CA ALA A 39 0.10 5.60 5.40
C ALA A 39 -0.89 4.56 4.88
N VAL A 40 -0.47 3.77 3.90
CA VAL A 40 -1.28 2.68 3.33
C VAL A 40 -0.49 1.38 3.28
N GLY A 41 -1.08 0.32 3.84
CA GLY A 41 -0.62 -1.06 3.66
C GLY A 41 -1.48 -1.76 2.60
N ILE A 42 -0.85 -2.51 1.70
CA ILE A 42 -1.50 -3.18 0.58
C ILE A 42 -1.07 -4.64 0.55
N GLY A 43 -2.03 -5.54 0.71
CA GLY A 43 -1.86 -6.96 0.48
C GLY A 43 -2.10 -7.30 -0.99
N MET A 44 -1.20 -8.06 -1.59
CA MET A 44 -1.33 -8.45 -2.99
C MET A 44 -2.47 -9.44 -3.18
N ARG A 45 -3.24 -9.28 -4.27
CA ARG A 45 -4.32 -10.20 -4.68
C ARG A 45 -4.30 -10.34 -6.19
N VAL A 46 -4.42 -11.58 -6.67
CA VAL A 46 -4.44 -11.91 -8.10
C VAL A 46 -5.55 -11.15 -8.83
N GLY A 47 -5.21 -10.57 -9.97
CA GLY A 47 -6.18 -9.83 -10.79
C GLY A 47 -6.58 -8.46 -10.22
N PHE A 48 -6.08 -8.08 -9.04
CA PHE A 48 -6.50 -6.83 -8.41
C PHE A 48 -5.88 -5.62 -9.12
N ASN A 49 -6.73 -4.64 -9.42
CA ASN A 49 -6.34 -3.37 -10.03
C ASN A 49 -6.67 -2.21 -9.09
N LEU A 50 -5.66 -1.68 -8.42
CA LEU A 50 -5.80 -0.58 -7.47
C LEU A 50 -5.30 0.72 -8.11
N ILE A 51 -6.15 1.75 -8.07
CA ILE A 51 -5.84 3.06 -8.63
C ILE A 51 -5.99 4.11 -7.54
N PHE A 52 -4.88 4.78 -7.21
CA PHE A 52 -4.91 6.03 -6.46
C PHE A 52 -4.85 7.19 -7.45
N ARG A 53 -5.74 8.18 -7.30
CA ARG A 53 -5.78 9.35 -8.17
C ARG A 53 -5.87 10.65 -7.38
N ARG A 54 -4.93 11.57 -7.60
CA ARG A 54 -4.86 12.87 -6.89
C ARG A 54 -4.84 12.71 -5.37
N CYS A 55 -4.16 11.65 -4.89
CA CYS A 55 -4.08 11.34 -3.47
C CYS A 55 -2.76 11.80 -2.87
N LYS A 56 -2.76 12.02 -1.56
CA LYS A 56 -1.56 12.24 -0.74
C LYS A 56 -1.38 11.06 0.21
N LEU A 57 -0.18 10.51 0.25
CA LEU A 57 0.17 9.36 1.07
C LEU A 57 1.45 9.67 1.85
N HIS A 58 1.31 10.01 3.13
CA HIS A 58 2.41 10.50 3.96
C HIS A 58 2.57 9.69 5.25
N SER A 59 3.79 9.25 5.52
CA SER A 59 4.14 8.65 6.81
C SER A 59 5.21 9.48 7.52
N THR A 60 5.02 9.73 8.82
CA THR A 60 6.07 10.29 9.68
C THR A 60 6.86 9.19 10.42
N ALA A 61 6.53 7.91 10.20
CA ALA A 61 7.20 6.80 10.86
C ALA A 61 8.48 6.42 10.11
N ASP A 62 9.59 6.22 10.84
CA ASP A 62 10.79 5.63 10.25
C ASP A 62 10.55 4.14 10.02
N GLY A 63 10.59 3.69 8.77
CA GLY A 63 10.27 2.30 8.42
C GLY A 63 9.82 2.12 6.98
N LEU A 64 8.59 1.64 6.81
CA LEU A 64 8.06 1.10 5.55
C LEU A 64 7.77 2.16 4.46
N GLY A 65 7.75 3.45 4.82
CA GLY A 65 7.47 4.55 3.91
C GLY A 65 6.00 4.97 3.88
N GLY A 66 5.60 5.84 2.95
CA GLY A 66 4.20 6.26 2.77
C GLY A 66 3.31 5.10 2.30
N VAL A 67 3.84 4.18 1.47
CA VAL A 67 3.12 3.00 0.98
C VAL A 67 3.91 1.72 1.22
N PHE A 68 3.25 0.69 1.72
CA PHE A 68 3.85 -0.62 1.94
C PHE A 68 3.07 -1.72 1.22
N PHE A 69 3.79 -2.58 0.49
CA PHE A 69 3.22 -3.79 -0.14
C PHE A 69 3.73 -5.05 0.55
N HIS A 70 2.84 -6.02 0.74
CA HIS A 70 3.19 -7.37 1.19
C HIS A 70 2.48 -8.45 0.37
N ASP A 71 3.06 -9.65 0.36
CA ASP A 71 2.53 -10.84 -0.30
C ASP A 71 1.08 -11.15 0.11
N ALA A 72 0.39 -11.91 -0.75
CA ALA A 72 -0.91 -12.46 -0.42
C ALA A 72 -0.78 -13.43 0.76
N THR A 73 -1.61 -13.26 1.78
CA THR A 73 -1.66 -14.18 2.93
C THR A 73 -2.35 -15.51 2.60
N THR A 74 -3.09 -15.56 1.50
CA THR A 74 -3.84 -16.74 1.03
C THR A 74 -3.22 -17.25 -0.27
N ASP A 75 -2.60 -18.43 -0.23
CA ASP A 75 -1.86 -19.03 -1.36
C ASP A 75 -2.64 -19.07 -2.69
N SER A 76 -3.94 -19.36 -2.65
CA SER A 76 -4.78 -19.42 -3.85
C SER A 76 -5.09 -18.05 -4.48
N LEU A 77 -4.73 -16.97 -3.79
CA LEU A 77 -4.95 -15.59 -4.23
C LEU A 77 -3.64 -14.90 -4.67
N ARG A 78 -2.53 -15.65 -4.72
CA ARG A 78 -1.26 -15.16 -5.27
C ARG A 78 -1.34 -14.95 -6.76
N GLY A 79 -0.58 -13.98 -7.25
CA GLY A 79 -0.41 -13.76 -8.68
C GLY A 79 -0.17 -12.31 -9.04
N GLU A 80 -0.54 -11.96 -10.27
CA GLU A 80 -0.30 -10.63 -10.81
C GLU A 80 -1.35 -9.62 -10.31
N SER A 81 -0.86 -8.46 -9.86
CA SER A 81 -1.66 -7.30 -9.46
C SER A 81 -1.17 -6.05 -10.18
N TRP A 82 -2.05 -5.07 -10.34
CA TRP A 82 -1.77 -3.79 -10.99
C TRP A 82 -2.07 -2.64 -10.04
N ILE A 83 -1.07 -1.81 -9.79
CA ILE A 83 -1.18 -0.67 -8.90
C ILE A 83 -0.78 0.58 -9.68
N THR A 84 -1.70 1.54 -9.79
CA THR A 84 -1.44 2.80 -10.49
C THR A 84 -1.63 3.97 -9.54
N PHE A 85 -0.61 4.82 -9.45
CA PHE A 85 -0.69 6.13 -8.82
C PHE A 85 -0.75 7.18 -9.93
N GLU A 86 -1.82 7.98 -9.96
CA GLU A 86 -2.04 9.04 -10.95
C GLU A 86 -2.12 10.39 -10.24
N ASP A 87 -1.21 11.30 -10.56
CA ASP A 87 -1.18 12.66 -9.97
C ASP A 87 -1.10 12.64 -8.43
N CYS A 88 -0.46 11.64 -7.85
CA CYS A 88 -0.31 11.47 -6.41
C CYS A 88 0.99 12.07 -5.85
N GLU A 89 0.97 12.37 -4.55
CA GLU A 89 2.14 12.69 -3.75
C GLU A 89 2.37 11.56 -2.72
N ILE A 90 3.55 10.95 -2.75
CA ILE A 90 3.92 9.85 -1.85
C ILE A 90 5.18 10.27 -1.11
N THR A 91 5.09 10.50 0.19
CA THR A 91 6.24 11.01 0.97
C THR A 91 6.39 10.25 2.28
N SER A 92 7.60 10.31 2.82
CA SER A 92 7.89 9.80 4.17
C SER A 92 8.96 10.66 4.81
N ASP A 93 8.85 10.89 6.12
CA ASP A 93 9.93 11.46 6.93
C ASP A 93 11.07 10.42 7.15
N GLY A 94 10.77 9.15 6.89
CA GLY A 94 11.72 8.04 6.91
C GLY A 94 12.53 7.94 5.62
N ARG A 95 13.20 6.79 5.45
CA ARG A 95 14.18 6.58 4.37
C ARG A 95 13.60 6.26 2.99
N HIS A 96 12.33 5.89 2.91
CA HIS A 96 11.71 5.35 1.70
C HIS A 96 10.32 5.96 1.53
N ALA A 97 9.96 6.41 0.33
CA ALA A 97 8.60 6.84 0.02
C ALA A 97 7.65 5.64 -0.09
N LEU A 98 8.13 4.51 -0.59
CA LEU A 98 7.41 3.24 -0.60
C LEU A 98 8.34 2.04 -0.42
N SER A 99 7.79 0.94 0.09
CA SER A 99 8.50 -0.33 0.23
C SER A 99 7.67 -1.49 -0.33
N ILE A 100 8.32 -2.36 -1.09
CA ILE A 100 7.74 -3.62 -1.59
C ILE A 100 8.52 -4.74 -0.92
N GLN A 101 7.85 -5.56 -0.11
CA GLN A 101 8.51 -6.62 0.63
C GLN A 101 7.87 -7.98 0.32
N ALA A 102 8.70 -8.89 -0.20
CA ALA A 102 8.35 -10.29 -0.30
C ALA A 102 8.39 -10.96 1.09
N GLN A 103 7.40 -11.79 1.40
CA GLN A 103 7.37 -12.66 2.58
C GLN A 103 7.96 -14.05 2.31
N GLY A 104 8.66 -14.23 1.19
CA GLY A 104 9.49 -15.41 0.93
C GLY A 104 8.76 -16.54 0.20
N THR A 105 7.62 -16.26 -0.44
CA THR A 105 6.91 -17.21 -1.31
C THR A 105 6.89 -16.73 -2.75
N GLU A 106 7.32 -17.59 -3.67
CA GLU A 106 7.31 -17.30 -5.10
C GLU A 106 5.88 -17.34 -5.65
N ALA A 107 5.40 -16.24 -6.26
CA ALA A 107 4.28 -16.17 -7.24
C ALA A 107 3.67 -14.75 -7.31
N ASP A 108 3.85 -13.93 -6.28
CA ASP A 108 3.28 -12.58 -6.26
C ASP A 108 4.04 -11.62 -7.18
N VAL A 109 3.32 -11.01 -8.12
CA VAL A 109 3.86 -10.06 -9.09
C VAL A 109 3.10 -8.74 -8.98
N ILE A 110 3.84 -7.65 -8.84
CA ILE A 110 3.28 -6.29 -8.80
C ILE A 110 3.70 -5.51 -10.05
N ASN A 111 2.70 -5.04 -10.79
CA ASN A 111 2.89 -4.04 -11.82
C ASN A 111 2.55 -2.67 -11.26
N CYS A 112 3.58 -1.93 -10.85
CA CYS A 112 3.40 -0.60 -10.28
C CYS A 112 3.68 0.49 -11.31
N LYS A 113 2.77 1.46 -11.44
CA LYS A 113 2.90 2.62 -12.34
C LYS A 113 2.73 3.92 -11.57
N PHE A 114 3.62 4.86 -11.84
CA PHE A 114 3.54 6.24 -11.34
C PHE A 114 3.35 7.17 -12.53
N VAL A 115 2.24 7.89 -12.54
CA VAL A 115 1.88 8.79 -13.62
C VAL A 115 1.80 10.20 -13.04
N ARG A 116 2.82 11.02 -13.33
CA ARG A 116 2.92 12.42 -12.86
C ARG A 116 2.88 12.54 -11.33
N CYS A 117 3.56 11.62 -10.64
CA CYS A 117 3.65 11.62 -9.18
C CYS A 117 4.84 12.44 -8.67
N ASN A 118 4.70 12.96 -7.45
CA ASN A 118 5.81 13.40 -6.61
C ASN A 118 6.12 12.29 -5.60
N ILE A 119 7.37 11.83 -5.55
CA ILE A 119 7.82 10.67 -4.75
C ILE A 119 9.16 10.99 -4.10
#